data_AF-A0A327WJC2-F1
#
_entry.id   AF-A0A327WJC2-F1
#
_cell.length_a   1.000
_cell.length_b   1.000
_cell.length_c   1.000
_cell.angle_alpha   90.00
_cell.angle_beta   90.00
_cell.angle_gamma   90.00
#
_symmetry.space_group_name_H-M   'P 1'
#
loop_
_entity.id
_entity.type
_entity.pdbx_description
1 polymer ?
#
loop_
_entity_poly.entity_id
_entity_poly.type
_entity_poly.pdbx_seq_one_letter_code
_entity_poly.pdbx_strand_id
1 'polypeptide(L)'
;MSHVTGGAKNDVPSSLAEPRERLWQALHAGDETRAVAVVRGALGADTPTAERMRAAGERVLLDLIAPVQERLGAAWAANDITVAQEHAGTAISERCVAAVVDATAPARPGSSAGRVVVACVDGEWHALPARLVSEVLRLRGWRVDYLGAHVPTEHLVAHARYTRAQAVLLSSSVEVLLPAAHNAISSCQGAGFPVIAGGPAFGPQGRYARLMRAEWAGDAPGAADLLAGSPRQPVSPAIRPPEADLPHLGDEEYTMVRQAKRQLVKQALADVQESFPEMRWYNRYQNERTAEDIDHIVTYLATALYVDCADLFARFLAWSADILNARGVPARCLLPALDSLSGQLKDFPRVFGILHDARLVLDP
;
A
#
# COMPACT_ATOMS: atom_id res chain seq x y z
N MET A 1 3.34 14.19 -22.97
CA MET A 1 3.78 13.70 -24.31
C MET A 1 5.29 13.47 -24.27
N SER A 2 5.72 12.33 -24.84
CA SER A 2 7.10 11.98 -25.25
C SER A 2 8.06 11.35 -24.22
N HIS A 3 7.97 10.00 -24.12
CA HIS A 3 9.03 8.94 -24.20
C HIS A 3 10.52 9.37 -24.27
N VAL A 4 11.58 8.64 -23.86
CA VAL A 4 11.87 7.25 -23.40
C VAL A 4 13.38 7.20 -23.05
N THR A 5 13.79 6.38 -22.07
CA THR A 5 14.93 5.43 -22.12
C THR A 5 14.82 4.58 -20.84
N GLY A 6 14.87 3.26 -20.82
CA GLY A 6 15.45 2.27 -21.72
C GLY A 6 16.07 1.18 -20.85
N GLY A 7 15.26 0.52 -20.02
CA GLY A 7 15.66 -0.64 -19.22
C GLY A 7 15.05 -1.89 -19.83
N ALA A 8 15.89 -2.86 -20.18
CA ALA A 8 15.56 -4.07 -20.92
C ALA A 8 14.27 -4.74 -20.39
N LYS A 9 13.21 -4.67 -21.19
CA LYS A 9 12.07 -5.59 -21.08
C LYS A 9 12.61 -6.97 -21.45
N ASN A 10 12.83 -7.80 -20.43
CA ASN A 10 12.85 -9.23 -20.65
C ASN A 10 11.46 -9.61 -21.17
N ASP A 11 11.39 -10.01 -22.44
CA ASP A 11 10.19 -10.58 -23.04
C ASP A 11 9.79 -11.84 -22.26
N VAL A 12 8.79 -11.70 -21.39
CA VAL A 12 8.07 -12.82 -20.76
C VAL A 12 7.04 -13.31 -21.80
N PRO A 13 6.84 -14.63 -21.98
CA PRO A 13 6.09 -15.17 -23.12
C PRO A 13 4.64 -14.70 -23.14
N SER A 14 4.09 -14.59 -24.35
CA SER A 14 2.70 -14.27 -24.70
C SER A 14 1.61 -15.17 -24.08
N SER A 15 1.93 -16.07 -23.15
CA SER A 15 1.05 -17.16 -22.69
C SER A 15 -0.01 -16.75 -21.67
N LEU A 16 0.18 -15.65 -20.92
CA LEU A 16 -0.78 -15.19 -19.90
C LEU A 16 -1.65 -14.00 -20.34
N ALA A 17 -1.43 -13.44 -21.54
CA ALA A 17 -2.21 -12.31 -22.03
C ALA A 17 -3.71 -12.63 -22.15
N GLU A 18 -4.06 -13.76 -22.78
CA GLU A 18 -5.45 -14.21 -22.90
C GLU A 18 -6.04 -14.58 -21.51
N PRO A 19 -5.37 -15.37 -20.65
CA PRO A 19 -5.83 -15.59 -19.28
C PRO A 19 -6.08 -14.30 -18.48
N ARG A 20 -5.22 -13.26 -18.61
CA ARG A 20 -5.42 -11.96 -17.93
C ARG A 20 -6.72 -11.30 -18.35
N GLU A 21 -6.98 -11.25 -19.66
CA GLU A 21 -8.22 -10.65 -20.17
C GLU A 21 -9.44 -11.46 -19.75
N ARG A 22 -9.36 -12.79 -19.79
CA ARG A 22 -10.45 -13.66 -19.32
C ARG A 22 -10.71 -13.54 -17.82
N LEU A 23 -9.66 -13.40 -17.00
CA LEU A 23 -9.79 -13.18 -15.56
C LEU A 23 -10.40 -11.81 -15.29
N TRP A 24 -9.93 -10.76 -15.96
CA TRP A 24 -10.52 -9.41 -15.90
C TRP A 24 -12.03 -9.43 -16.17
N GLN A 25 -12.45 -10.07 -17.28
CA GLN A 25 -13.86 -10.19 -17.63
C GLN A 25 -14.67 -10.93 -16.57
N ALA A 26 -14.10 -11.98 -15.96
CA ALA A 26 -14.75 -12.73 -14.89
C ALA A 26 -14.91 -11.88 -13.61
N LEU A 27 -13.88 -11.13 -13.20
CA LEU A 27 -13.98 -10.23 -12.05
C LEU A 27 -15.02 -9.14 -12.29
N HIS A 28 -15.00 -8.52 -13.47
CA HIS A 28 -15.94 -7.46 -13.83
C HIS A 28 -17.40 -7.95 -13.85
N ALA A 29 -17.61 -9.20 -14.27
CA ALA A 29 -18.93 -9.85 -14.27
C ALA A 29 -19.35 -10.45 -12.92
N GLY A 30 -18.46 -10.46 -11.90
CA GLY A 30 -18.72 -11.13 -10.62
C GLY A 30 -18.78 -12.67 -10.71
N ASP A 31 -18.17 -13.26 -11.75
CA ASP A 31 -18.22 -14.69 -12.02
C ASP A 31 -17.04 -15.43 -11.37
N GLU A 32 -17.20 -15.78 -10.08
CA GLU A 32 -16.20 -16.53 -9.31
C GLU A 32 -15.84 -17.86 -9.97
N THR A 33 -16.83 -18.58 -10.51
CA THR A 33 -16.61 -19.92 -11.08
C THR A 33 -15.71 -19.83 -12.30
N ARG A 34 -15.97 -18.87 -13.19
CA ARG A 34 -15.13 -18.63 -14.37
C ARG A 34 -13.75 -18.11 -13.97
N ALA A 35 -13.65 -17.22 -12.99
CA ALA A 35 -12.36 -16.71 -12.52
C ALA A 35 -11.46 -17.86 -11.98
N VAL A 36 -12.01 -18.72 -11.13
CA VAL A 36 -11.32 -19.90 -10.60
C VAL A 36 -10.93 -20.87 -11.72
N ALA A 37 -11.79 -21.09 -12.71
CA ALA A 37 -11.48 -21.93 -13.86
C ALA A 37 -10.31 -21.38 -14.70
N VAL A 38 -10.24 -20.04 -14.88
CA VAL A 38 -9.14 -19.39 -15.59
C VAL A 38 -7.81 -19.59 -14.88
N VAL A 39 -7.76 -19.35 -13.56
CA VAL A 39 -6.49 -19.51 -12.81
C VAL A 39 -6.06 -20.97 -12.73
N ARG A 40 -6.99 -21.93 -12.58
CA ARG A 40 -6.68 -23.37 -12.63
C ARG A 40 -6.17 -23.79 -14.01
N GLY A 41 -6.77 -23.29 -15.08
CA GLY A 41 -6.29 -23.52 -16.44
C GLY A 41 -4.86 -22.99 -16.65
N ALA A 42 -4.55 -21.82 -16.06
CA ALA A 42 -3.23 -21.21 -16.15
C ALA A 42 -2.12 -21.99 -15.40
N LEU A 43 -2.47 -22.83 -14.44
CA LEU A 43 -1.51 -23.73 -13.77
C LEU A 43 -1.05 -24.90 -14.66
N GLY A 44 -1.85 -25.24 -15.68
CA GLY A 44 -1.59 -26.35 -16.62
C GLY A 44 -1.94 -27.74 -16.05
N ALA A 45 -2.53 -28.60 -16.89
CA ALA A 45 -2.97 -29.95 -16.50
C ALA A 45 -1.81 -30.95 -16.30
N ASP A 46 -0.68 -30.74 -16.98
CA ASP A 46 0.40 -31.73 -17.10
C ASP A 46 1.74 -31.21 -16.55
N THR A 47 1.73 -30.58 -15.37
CA THR A 47 2.98 -30.12 -14.75
C THR A 47 3.61 -31.26 -13.95
N PRO A 48 4.61 -31.99 -14.49
CA PRO A 48 4.90 -33.37 -14.06
C PRO A 48 5.73 -33.46 -12.77
N THR A 49 6.13 -32.32 -12.19
CA THR A 49 6.93 -32.27 -10.96
C THR A 49 6.39 -31.23 -10.00
N ALA A 50 6.53 -31.48 -8.69
CA ALA A 50 6.14 -30.53 -7.65
C ALA A 50 6.88 -29.18 -7.79
N GLU A 51 8.12 -29.18 -8.24
CA GLU A 51 8.90 -27.96 -8.48
C GLU A 51 8.29 -27.10 -9.59
N ARG A 52 8.01 -27.69 -10.76
CA ARG A 52 7.36 -26.95 -11.86
C ARG A 52 5.96 -26.46 -11.46
N MET A 53 5.23 -27.21 -10.64
CA MET A 53 3.91 -26.81 -10.15
C MET A 53 4.01 -25.58 -9.24
N ARG A 54 5.01 -25.55 -8.34
CA ARG A 54 5.26 -24.37 -7.50
C ARG A 54 5.65 -23.15 -8.33
N ALA A 55 6.52 -23.34 -9.33
CA ALA A 55 6.88 -22.27 -10.26
C ALA A 55 5.67 -21.77 -11.08
N ALA A 56 4.74 -22.65 -11.46
CA ALA A 56 3.49 -22.25 -12.11
C ALA A 56 2.58 -21.46 -11.15
N GLY A 57 2.47 -21.90 -9.90
CA GLY A 57 1.75 -21.17 -8.85
C GLY A 57 2.29 -19.76 -8.65
N GLU A 58 3.60 -19.61 -8.50
CA GLU A 58 4.26 -18.31 -8.33
C GLU A 58 3.97 -17.38 -9.52
N ARG A 59 4.09 -17.88 -10.76
CA ARG A 59 3.71 -17.12 -11.97
C ARG A 59 2.22 -16.75 -12.01
N VAL A 60 1.32 -17.64 -11.62
CA VAL A 60 -0.12 -17.31 -11.63
C VAL A 60 -0.44 -16.24 -10.58
N LEU A 61 0.17 -16.30 -9.39
CA LEU A 61 0.00 -15.28 -8.36
C LEU A 61 0.52 -13.91 -8.83
N LEU A 62 1.74 -13.86 -9.35
CA LEU A 62 2.46 -12.61 -9.65
C LEU A 62 2.22 -12.06 -11.05
N ASP A 63 2.04 -12.92 -12.05
CA ASP A 63 1.91 -12.52 -13.44
C ASP A 63 0.47 -12.61 -13.98
N LEU A 64 -0.49 -13.16 -13.22
CA LEU A 64 -1.90 -13.21 -13.61
C LEU A 64 -2.81 -12.50 -12.61
N ILE A 65 -2.79 -12.90 -11.34
CA ILE A 65 -3.69 -12.32 -10.32
C ILE A 65 -3.29 -10.88 -9.99
N ALA A 66 -2.02 -10.63 -9.64
CA ALA A 66 -1.56 -9.29 -9.28
C ALA A 66 -1.81 -8.22 -10.36
N PRO A 67 -1.48 -8.43 -11.66
CA PRO A 67 -1.71 -7.41 -12.69
C PRO A 67 -3.20 -7.16 -12.96
N VAL A 68 -4.06 -8.17 -12.80
CA VAL A 68 -5.51 -7.99 -12.94
C VAL A 68 -6.08 -7.22 -11.75
N GLN A 69 -5.54 -7.44 -10.55
CA GLN A 69 -5.87 -6.64 -9.37
C GLN A 69 -5.45 -5.17 -9.52
N GLU A 70 -4.26 -4.91 -10.07
CA GLU A 70 -3.82 -3.53 -10.37
C GLU A 70 -4.76 -2.86 -11.38
N ARG A 71 -5.17 -3.59 -12.43
CA ARG A 71 -6.17 -3.10 -13.41
C ARG A 71 -7.52 -2.81 -12.75
N LEU A 72 -7.95 -3.60 -11.78
CA LEU A 72 -9.17 -3.37 -11.01
C LEU A 72 -9.11 -2.06 -10.23
N GLY A 73 -8.01 -1.81 -9.53
CA GLY A 73 -7.77 -0.55 -8.84
C GLY A 73 -7.74 0.66 -9.79
N ALA A 74 -7.08 0.52 -10.95
CA ALA A 74 -7.03 1.57 -11.97
C ALA A 74 -8.40 1.90 -12.56
N ALA A 75 -9.23 0.88 -12.83
CA ALA A 75 -10.59 1.07 -13.33
C ALA A 75 -11.49 1.76 -12.30
N TRP A 76 -11.32 1.45 -11.01
CA TRP A 76 -12.03 2.16 -9.94
C TRP A 76 -11.58 3.63 -9.84
N ALA A 77 -10.28 3.88 -9.94
CA ALA A 77 -9.73 5.23 -9.93
C ALA A 77 -10.29 6.06 -11.10
N ALA A 78 -10.33 5.47 -12.30
CA ALA A 78 -10.88 6.04 -13.52
C ALA A 78 -12.42 6.18 -13.54
N ASN A 79 -13.12 5.75 -12.48
CA ASN A 79 -14.59 5.76 -12.40
C ASN A 79 -15.29 4.86 -13.44
N ASP A 80 -14.57 3.87 -13.98
CA ASP A 80 -15.12 2.85 -14.90
C ASP A 80 -15.92 1.76 -14.15
N ILE A 81 -15.58 1.54 -12.87
CA ILE A 81 -16.27 0.62 -11.98
C ILE A 81 -16.56 1.29 -10.63
N THR A 82 -17.64 0.86 -10.00
CA THR A 82 -18.01 1.28 -8.64
C THR A 82 -17.13 0.62 -7.59
N VAL A 83 -17.11 1.20 -6.38
CA VAL A 83 -16.46 0.59 -5.21
C VAL A 83 -17.01 -0.81 -4.90
N ALA A 84 -18.31 -1.06 -5.12
CA ALA A 84 -18.91 -2.36 -4.90
C ALA A 84 -18.37 -3.42 -5.87
N GLN A 85 -18.12 -3.04 -7.13
CA GLN A 85 -17.51 -3.91 -8.13
C GLN A 85 -16.03 -4.18 -7.84
N GLU A 86 -15.29 -3.17 -7.37
CA GLU A 86 -13.91 -3.36 -6.89
C GLU A 86 -13.89 -4.37 -5.73
N HIS A 87 -14.73 -4.18 -4.70
CA HIS A 87 -14.80 -5.11 -3.57
C HIS A 87 -15.16 -6.54 -3.99
N ALA A 88 -16.14 -6.70 -4.87
CA ALA A 88 -16.52 -8.00 -5.41
C ALA A 88 -15.36 -8.65 -6.20
N GLY A 89 -14.69 -7.87 -7.05
CA GLY A 89 -13.52 -8.34 -7.82
C GLY A 89 -12.37 -8.78 -6.90
N THR A 90 -12.05 -7.99 -5.88
CA THR A 90 -11.01 -8.31 -4.89
C THR A 90 -11.36 -9.57 -4.08
N ALA A 91 -12.63 -9.75 -3.70
CA ALA A 91 -13.08 -10.97 -3.03
C ALA A 91 -12.92 -12.22 -3.93
N ILE A 92 -13.21 -12.10 -5.23
CA ILE A 92 -12.99 -13.18 -6.19
C ILE A 92 -11.49 -13.43 -6.40
N SER A 93 -10.64 -12.40 -6.42
CA SER A 93 -9.18 -12.54 -6.46
C SER A 93 -8.66 -13.36 -5.29
N GLU A 94 -9.14 -13.12 -4.07
CA GLU A 94 -8.80 -13.93 -2.88
C GLU A 94 -9.19 -15.41 -3.05
N ARG A 95 -10.35 -15.69 -3.65
CA ARG A 95 -10.78 -17.06 -3.99
C ARG A 95 -9.89 -17.71 -5.04
N CYS A 96 -9.42 -16.92 -6.01
CA CYS A 96 -8.45 -17.38 -7.00
C CYS A 96 -7.10 -17.72 -6.37
N VAL A 97 -6.62 -16.90 -5.42
CA VAL A 97 -5.40 -17.21 -4.65
C VAL A 97 -5.55 -18.52 -3.89
N ALA A 98 -6.67 -18.72 -3.19
CA ALA A 98 -6.95 -19.99 -2.49
C ALA A 98 -6.94 -21.19 -3.45
N ALA A 99 -7.53 -21.05 -4.65
CA ALA A 99 -7.53 -22.12 -5.65
C ALA A 99 -6.13 -22.46 -6.19
N VAL A 100 -5.23 -21.48 -6.27
CA VAL A 100 -3.82 -21.71 -6.62
C VAL A 100 -3.10 -22.45 -5.49
N VAL A 101 -3.34 -22.07 -4.24
CA VAL A 101 -2.76 -22.72 -3.06
C VAL A 101 -3.20 -24.18 -2.99
N ASP A 102 -4.49 -24.48 -3.16
CA ASP A 102 -5.01 -25.85 -3.12
C ASP A 102 -4.39 -26.76 -4.20
N ALA A 103 -4.08 -26.19 -5.37
CA ALA A 103 -3.52 -26.91 -6.51
C ALA A 103 -1.99 -27.08 -6.41
N THR A 104 -1.31 -26.28 -5.58
CA THR A 104 0.15 -26.30 -5.47
C THR A 104 0.58 -27.15 -4.27
N ALA A 105 1.41 -28.16 -4.53
CA ALA A 105 1.88 -29.05 -3.46
C ALA A 105 2.71 -28.26 -2.44
N PRO A 106 2.46 -28.41 -1.12
CA PRO A 106 3.25 -27.74 -0.09
C PRO A 106 4.74 -28.11 -0.24
N ALA A 107 5.62 -27.20 0.19
CA ALA A 107 7.05 -27.52 0.29
C ALA A 107 7.26 -28.80 1.13
N ARG A 108 8.26 -29.62 0.77
CA ARG A 108 8.46 -30.96 1.37
C ARG A 108 8.45 -30.88 2.90
N PRO A 109 7.71 -31.76 3.60
CA PRO A 109 7.84 -31.91 5.05
C PRO A 109 9.29 -32.29 5.40
N GLY A 110 9.97 -31.46 6.19
CA GLY A 110 11.31 -31.76 6.74
C GLY A 110 12.44 -30.79 6.39
N SER A 111 12.28 -29.91 5.39
CA SER A 111 13.28 -28.90 5.02
C SER A 111 12.63 -27.50 5.01
N SER A 112 12.33 -26.98 6.20
CA SER A 112 11.77 -25.63 6.34
C SER A 112 12.90 -24.61 6.15
N ALA A 113 12.76 -23.68 5.20
CA ALA A 113 13.70 -22.56 5.05
C ALA A 113 13.74 -21.67 6.32
N GLY A 114 12.64 -21.64 7.05
CA GLY A 114 12.49 -20.91 8.30
C GLY A 114 11.02 -20.67 8.62
N ARG A 115 10.76 -19.84 9.63
CA ARG A 115 9.41 -19.34 9.94
C ARG A 115 9.43 -17.82 9.96
N VAL A 116 8.47 -17.19 9.29
CA VAL A 116 8.31 -15.73 9.25
C VAL A 116 6.86 -15.34 9.53
N VAL A 117 6.68 -14.09 9.94
CA VAL A 117 5.36 -13.46 10.09
C VAL A 117 5.18 -12.45 8.96
N VAL A 118 4.01 -12.46 8.32
CA VAL A 118 3.63 -11.47 7.31
C VAL A 118 2.34 -10.78 7.76
N ALA A 119 2.34 -9.46 7.84
CA ALA A 119 1.20 -8.68 8.30
C ALA A 119 1.09 -7.35 7.55
N CYS A 120 -0.12 -6.86 7.40
CA CYS A 120 -0.34 -5.45 7.11
C CYS A 120 -0.17 -4.64 8.38
N VAL A 121 0.41 -3.43 8.25
CA VAL A 121 0.57 -2.51 9.37
C VAL A 121 -0.78 -2.11 9.97
N ASP A 122 -0.77 -1.59 11.19
CA ASP A 122 -1.98 -1.03 11.80
C ASP A 122 -2.59 0.06 10.90
N GLY A 123 -3.91 0.04 10.77
CA GLY A 123 -4.67 0.85 9.82
C GLY A 123 -4.73 0.35 8.36
N GLU A 124 -3.90 -0.63 7.97
CA GLU A 124 -3.81 -1.08 6.57
C GLU A 124 -4.80 -2.21 6.24
N TRP A 125 -5.75 -1.91 5.35
CA TRP A 125 -6.80 -2.85 4.93
C TRP A 125 -6.52 -3.58 3.62
N HIS A 126 -5.54 -3.13 2.83
CA HIS A 126 -5.18 -3.76 1.56
C HIS A 126 -4.36 -5.04 1.82
N ALA A 127 -5.06 -6.13 2.12
CA ALA A 127 -4.47 -7.39 2.57
C ALA A 127 -3.92 -8.27 1.44
N LEU A 128 -4.49 -8.16 0.25
CA LEU A 128 -4.17 -9.04 -0.88
C LEU A 128 -2.67 -9.02 -1.27
N PRO A 129 -1.96 -7.87 -1.34
CA PRO A 129 -0.51 -7.88 -1.59
C PRO A 129 0.28 -8.69 -0.55
N ALA A 130 -0.03 -8.53 0.74
CA ALA A 130 0.60 -9.30 1.82
C ALA A 130 0.25 -10.80 1.72
N ARG A 131 -0.97 -11.12 1.28
CA ARG A 131 -1.39 -12.49 1.01
C ARG A 131 -0.57 -13.12 -0.12
N LEU A 132 -0.40 -12.41 -1.24
CA LEU A 132 0.39 -12.90 -2.38
C LEU A 132 1.84 -13.16 -1.98
N VAL A 133 2.48 -12.23 -1.25
CA VAL A 133 3.83 -12.43 -0.70
C VAL A 133 3.88 -13.68 0.18
N SER A 134 2.88 -13.86 1.05
CA SER A 134 2.81 -15.03 1.93
C SER A 134 2.80 -16.35 1.15
N GLU A 135 2.02 -16.43 0.06
CA GLU A 135 1.95 -17.64 -0.75
C GLU A 135 3.23 -17.90 -1.54
N VAL A 136 3.85 -16.87 -2.11
CA VAL A 136 5.16 -17.01 -2.78
C VAL A 136 6.22 -17.53 -1.81
N LEU A 137 6.26 -17.01 -0.59
CA LEU A 137 7.17 -17.50 0.45
C LEU A 137 6.91 -18.96 0.81
N ARG A 138 5.64 -19.39 0.91
CA ARG A 138 5.29 -20.80 1.13
C ARG A 138 5.71 -21.70 -0.03
N LEU A 139 5.51 -21.26 -1.26
CA LEU A 139 5.98 -21.97 -2.47
C LEU A 139 7.51 -22.12 -2.46
N ARG A 140 8.22 -21.16 -1.87
CA ARG A 140 9.68 -21.16 -1.68
C ARG A 140 10.15 -21.84 -0.38
N GLY A 141 9.26 -22.53 0.34
CA GLY A 141 9.63 -23.39 1.48
C GLY A 141 9.64 -22.73 2.85
N TRP A 142 9.16 -21.49 2.97
CA TRP A 142 8.99 -20.82 4.26
C TRP A 142 7.70 -21.25 4.96
N ARG A 143 7.76 -21.36 6.28
CA ARG A 143 6.55 -21.38 7.12
C ARG A 143 6.12 -19.93 7.34
N VAL A 144 4.93 -19.58 6.89
CA VAL A 144 4.43 -18.21 6.95
C VAL A 144 3.21 -18.14 7.85
N ASP A 145 3.32 -17.34 8.92
CA ASP A 145 2.19 -16.90 9.71
C ASP A 145 1.65 -15.60 9.09
N TYR A 146 0.59 -15.71 8.29
CA TYR A 146 -0.08 -14.55 7.69
C TYR A 146 -1.15 -14.04 8.66
N LEU A 147 -0.99 -12.81 9.16
CA LEU A 147 -1.88 -12.24 10.18
C LEU A 147 -3.01 -11.37 9.61
N GLY A 148 -2.98 -11.08 8.31
CA GLY A 148 -4.03 -10.31 7.65
C GLY A 148 -3.84 -8.80 7.70
N ALA A 149 -4.95 -8.11 7.46
CA ALA A 149 -5.09 -6.65 7.51
C ALA A 149 -5.05 -6.12 8.96
N HIS A 150 -4.72 -4.83 9.10
CA HIS A 150 -4.96 -4.04 10.31
C HIS A 150 -4.49 -4.75 11.60
N VAL A 151 -3.20 -5.11 11.66
CA VAL A 151 -2.63 -5.84 12.80
C VAL A 151 -2.01 -4.85 13.79
N PRO A 152 -2.55 -4.72 15.02
CA PRO A 152 -1.95 -3.85 16.03
C PRO A 152 -0.52 -4.27 16.37
N THR A 153 0.34 -3.28 16.56
CA THR A 153 1.80 -3.49 16.67
C THR A 153 2.17 -4.39 17.85
N GLU A 154 1.51 -4.23 18.98
CA GLU A 154 1.73 -5.01 20.19
C GLU A 154 1.38 -6.49 20.00
N HIS A 155 0.31 -6.78 19.27
CA HIS A 155 -0.12 -8.14 18.96
C HIS A 155 0.79 -8.79 17.92
N LEU A 156 1.24 -8.03 16.93
CA LEU A 156 2.24 -8.47 15.97
C LEU A 156 3.53 -8.93 16.68
N VAL A 157 4.09 -8.09 17.54
CA VAL A 157 5.33 -8.41 18.28
C VAL A 157 5.13 -9.61 19.21
N ALA A 158 4.00 -9.68 19.90
CA ALA A 158 3.66 -10.81 20.77
C ALA A 158 3.58 -12.12 19.98
N HIS A 159 2.93 -12.12 18.81
CA HIS A 159 2.82 -13.29 17.95
C HIS A 159 4.19 -13.72 17.41
N ALA A 160 5.01 -12.79 16.91
CA ALA A 160 6.35 -13.09 16.40
C ALA A 160 7.25 -13.75 17.46
N ARG A 161 7.16 -13.29 18.72
CA ARG A 161 7.84 -13.92 19.87
C ARG A 161 7.31 -15.31 20.16
N TYR A 162 6.00 -15.45 20.23
CA TYR A 162 5.35 -16.73 20.54
C TYR A 162 5.71 -17.81 19.52
N THR A 163 5.69 -17.49 18.23
CA THR A 163 5.98 -18.44 17.16
C THR A 163 7.46 -18.59 16.84
N ARG A 164 8.33 -17.82 17.51
CA ARG A 164 9.78 -17.74 17.27
C ARG A 164 10.09 -17.46 15.81
N ALA A 165 9.43 -16.44 15.26
CA ALA A 165 9.67 -15.97 13.91
C ALA A 165 11.12 -15.53 13.72
N GLN A 166 11.69 -15.81 12.56
CA GLN A 166 13.04 -15.40 12.17
C GLN A 166 13.08 -13.98 11.60
N ALA A 167 11.96 -13.53 11.04
CA ALA A 167 11.80 -12.17 10.52
C ALA A 167 10.30 -11.81 10.49
N VAL A 168 10.03 -10.51 10.44
CA VAL A 168 8.70 -9.94 10.24
C VAL A 168 8.68 -9.20 8.90
N LEU A 169 7.67 -9.47 8.09
CA LEU A 169 7.42 -8.78 6.84
C LEU A 169 6.18 -7.90 7.01
N LEU A 170 6.35 -6.61 6.71
CA LEU A 170 5.30 -5.60 6.87
C LEU A 170 4.88 -5.06 5.50
N SER A 171 3.58 -5.10 5.25
CA SER A 171 2.96 -4.55 4.04
C SER A 171 2.24 -3.25 4.33
N SER A 172 2.41 -2.25 3.46
CA SER A 172 1.61 -1.04 3.45
C SER A 172 1.45 -0.49 2.02
N SER A 173 0.22 -0.14 1.67
CA SER A 173 -0.18 0.37 0.36
C SER A 173 -0.50 1.87 0.37
N VAL A 174 -0.83 2.45 1.54
CA VAL A 174 -1.21 3.86 1.66
C VAL A 174 -0.17 4.64 2.47
N GLU A 175 0.38 5.72 1.91
CA GLU A 175 1.46 6.49 2.54
C GLU A 175 1.08 7.10 3.89
N VAL A 176 -0.20 7.42 4.12
CA VAL A 176 -0.65 8.00 5.41
C VAL A 176 -0.40 7.09 6.61
N LEU A 177 -0.14 5.80 6.36
CA LEU A 177 0.16 4.81 7.38
C LEU A 177 1.67 4.72 7.66
N LEU A 178 2.52 5.53 7.03
CA LEU A 178 3.97 5.54 7.27
C LEU A 178 4.35 5.76 8.74
N PRO A 179 3.70 6.64 9.53
CA PRO A 179 3.97 6.73 10.97
C PRO A 179 3.63 5.44 11.73
N ALA A 180 2.51 4.78 11.40
CA ALA A 180 2.13 3.50 11.99
C ALA A 180 3.09 2.37 11.58
N ALA A 181 3.52 2.36 10.31
CA ALA A 181 4.53 1.46 9.80
C ALA A 181 5.88 1.64 10.51
N HIS A 182 6.31 2.89 10.74
CA HIS A 182 7.53 3.18 11.48
C HIS A 182 7.46 2.68 12.92
N ASN A 183 6.31 2.82 13.58
CA ASN A 183 6.08 2.25 14.91
C ASN A 183 6.18 0.72 14.90
N ALA A 184 5.55 0.06 13.93
CA ALA A 184 5.61 -1.40 13.78
C ALA A 184 7.04 -1.91 13.51
N ILE A 185 7.76 -1.24 12.60
CA ILE A 185 9.16 -1.53 12.27
C ILE A 185 10.02 -1.38 13.54
N SER A 186 9.96 -0.23 14.20
CA SER A 186 10.77 0.06 15.39
C SER A 186 10.48 -0.91 16.53
N SER A 187 9.21 -1.27 16.72
CA SER A 187 8.80 -2.21 17.77
C SER A 187 9.28 -3.64 17.50
N CYS A 188 9.20 -4.10 16.25
CA CYS A 188 9.72 -5.41 15.86
C CYS A 188 11.25 -5.46 15.98
N GLN A 189 11.94 -4.41 15.53
CA GLN A 189 13.40 -4.29 15.64
C GLN A 189 13.86 -4.21 17.10
N GLY A 190 13.18 -3.43 17.94
CA GLY A 190 13.44 -3.35 19.38
C GLY A 190 13.17 -4.67 20.11
N ALA A 191 12.29 -5.52 19.55
CA ALA A 191 12.09 -6.89 20.01
C ALA A 191 13.10 -7.91 19.46
N GLY A 192 14.06 -7.46 18.63
CA GLY A 192 15.13 -8.29 18.07
C GLY A 192 14.80 -8.97 16.74
N PHE A 193 13.68 -8.63 16.11
CA PHE A 193 13.33 -9.20 14.81
C PHE A 193 13.86 -8.34 13.65
N PRO A 194 14.54 -8.95 12.67
CA PRO A 194 14.72 -8.34 11.36
C PRO A 194 13.35 -8.01 10.73
N VAL A 195 13.29 -6.87 10.04
CA VAL A 195 12.06 -6.39 9.40
C VAL A 195 12.31 -6.10 7.93
N ILE A 196 11.47 -6.69 7.08
CA ILE A 196 11.40 -6.41 5.64
C ILE A 196 10.09 -5.68 5.38
N ALA A 197 10.17 -4.45 4.92
CA ALA A 197 9.02 -3.64 4.52
C ALA A 197 8.76 -3.79 3.02
N GLY A 198 7.49 -3.76 2.62
CA GLY A 198 7.08 -3.83 1.22
C GLY A 198 5.75 -3.13 0.96
N GLY A 199 5.46 -2.89 -0.32
CA GLY A 199 4.28 -2.17 -0.78
C GLY A 199 4.57 -0.71 -1.15
N PRO A 200 3.66 -0.10 -1.94
CA PRO A 200 3.90 1.21 -2.58
C PRO A 200 4.01 2.36 -1.58
N ALA A 201 3.44 2.23 -0.37
CA ALA A 201 3.51 3.27 0.66
C ALA A 201 4.97 3.64 1.01
N PHE A 202 5.91 2.70 0.91
CA PHE A 202 7.33 2.93 1.23
C PHE A 202 8.09 3.74 0.16
N GLY A 203 7.37 4.21 -0.87
CA GLY A 203 7.86 5.13 -1.88
C GLY A 203 8.81 4.48 -2.90
N PRO A 204 9.23 5.24 -3.93
CA PRO A 204 10.12 4.75 -4.97
C PRO A 204 11.38 4.12 -4.39
N GLN A 205 11.68 2.90 -4.85
CA GLN A 205 12.80 2.09 -4.39
C GLN A 205 12.84 1.86 -2.87
N GLY A 206 11.73 2.00 -2.13
CA GLY A 206 11.71 1.79 -0.67
C GLY A 206 12.39 2.88 0.15
N ARG A 207 12.43 4.13 -0.35
CA ARG A 207 13.10 5.25 0.33
C ARG A 207 12.64 5.43 1.78
N TYR A 208 11.35 5.24 2.08
CA TYR A 208 10.82 5.42 3.44
C TYR A 208 11.10 4.22 4.35
N ALA A 209 11.17 3.00 3.81
CA ALA A 209 11.63 1.85 4.59
C ALA A 209 13.07 2.04 5.08
N ARG A 210 13.96 2.59 4.23
CA ARG A 210 15.34 2.92 4.62
C ARG A 210 15.42 4.05 5.65
N LEU A 211 14.58 5.08 5.52
CA LEU A 211 14.43 6.14 6.51
C LEU A 211 14.09 5.55 7.90
N MET A 212 13.22 4.53 7.91
CA MET A 212 12.80 3.77 9.09
C MET A 212 13.76 2.62 9.46
N ARG A 213 14.95 2.56 8.83
CA ARG A 213 15.99 1.53 9.05
C ARG A 213 15.53 0.08 8.83
N ALA A 214 14.46 -0.14 8.07
CA ALA A 214 14.05 -1.47 7.62
C ALA A 214 14.71 -1.84 6.28
N GLU A 215 14.84 -3.13 6.02
CA GLU A 215 15.09 -3.61 4.66
C GLU A 215 13.83 -3.45 3.82
N TRP A 216 13.99 -3.36 2.50
CA TRP A 216 12.87 -3.18 1.59
C TRP A 216 12.90 -4.23 0.49
N ALA A 217 11.73 -4.85 0.26
CA ALA A 217 11.49 -5.70 -0.89
C ALA A 217 10.51 -5.01 -1.85
N GLY A 218 10.89 -4.93 -3.12
CA GLY A 218 10.03 -4.39 -4.17
C GLY A 218 8.93 -5.34 -4.63
N ASP A 219 9.13 -6.65 -4.43
CA ASP A 219 8.21 -7.71 -4.82
C ASP A 219 8.38 -8.95 -3.93
N ALA A 220 7.54 -9.96 -4.15
CA ALA A 220 7.58 -11.21 -3.38
C ALA A 220 8.87 -12.03 -3.62
N PRO A 221 9.39 -12.17 -4.85
CA PRO A 221 10.70 -12.79 -5.09
C PRO A 221 11.84 -12.11 -4.32
N GLY A 222 11.92 -10.78 -4.36
CA GLY A 222 12.93 -10.00 -3.65
C GLY A 222 12.83 -10.16 -2.13
N ALA A 223 11.62 -10.26 -1.58
CA ALA A 223 11.43 -10.57 -0.16
C ALA A 223 11.98 -11.96 0.19
N ALA A 224 11.76 -12.96 -0.66
CA ALA A 224 12.30 -14.30 -0.47
C ALA A 224 13.84 -14.33 -0.57
N ASP A 225 14.42 -13.56 -1.48
CA ASP A 225 15.86 -13.48 -1.67
C ASP A 225 16.55 -12.83 -0.46
N LEU A 226 15.96 -11.76 0.09
CA LEU A 226 16.43 -11.14 1.35
C LEU A 226 16.37 -12.13 2.53
N LEU A 227 15.30 -12.90 2.63
CA LEU A 227 15.16 -13.92 3.68
C LEU A 227 16.21 -15.04 3.52
N ALA A 228 16.49 -15.49 2.29
CA ALA A 228 17.51 -16.50 2.01
C ALA A 228 18.94 -15.97 2.29
N GLY A 229 19.16 -14.67 2.09
CA GLY A 229 20.43 -13.98 2.33
C GLY A 229 20.76 -13.69 3.80
N SER A 230 19.92 -14.13 4.75
CA SER A 230 19.94 -13.73 6.16
C SER A 230 19.67 -12.22 6.35
N PRO A 231 18.43 -11.84 6.71
CA PRO A 231 18.05 -10.44 6.90
C PRO A 231 18.95 -9.71 7.90
N ARG A 232 19.14 -8.42 7.64
CA ARG A 232 19.93 -7.51 8.47
C ARG A 232 19.39 -7.51 9.90
N GLN A 233 20.27 -7.86 10.83
CA GLN A 233 19.93 -7.85 12.25
C GLN A 233 19.74 -6.41 12.76
N PRO A 234 18.76 -6.17 13.64
CA PRO A 234 18.55 -4.86 14.26
C PRO A 234 19.79 -4.36 15.02
N VAL A 235 20.09 -3.07 14.92
CA VAL A 235 21.21 -2.44 15.63
C VAL A 235 20.75 -1.97 17.01
N SER A 236 21.00 -2.80 18.03
CA SER A 236 20.85 -2.56 19.48
C SER A 236 19.46 -2.13 20.01
N PRO A 237 18.95 -2.70 21.12
CA PRO A 237 17.54 -2.66 21.52
C PRO A 237 17.14 -1.41 22.32
N ALA A 238 17.79 -0.26 22.12
CA ALA A 238 17.38 0.94 22.84
C ALA A 238 16.00 1.36 22.35
N ILE A 239 14.96 1.02 23.12
CA ILE A 239 13.58 1.43 22.88
C ILE A 239 13.55 2.96 22.91
N ARG A 240 13.52 3.58 21.73
CA ARG A 240 13.32 5.01 21.54
C ARG A 240 12.05 5.19 20.72
N PRO A 241 11.29 6.29 20.94
CA PRO A 241 10.17 6.60 20.09
C PRO A 241 10.66 6.73 18.64
N PRO A 242 9.91 6.23 17.63
CA PRO A 242 10.34 6.27 16.22
C PRO A 242 10.70 7.68 15.73
N GLU A 243 10.01 8.70 16.25
CA GLU A 243 10.26 10.11 15.95
C GLU A 243 11.67 10.57 16.35
N ALA A 244 12.31 9.94 17.35
CA ALA A 244 13.67 10.29 17.76
C ALA A 244 14.73 9.92 16.71
N ASP A 245 14.40 9.05 15.75
CA ASP A 245 15.28 8.71 14.62
C ASP A 245 15.12 9.68 13.43
N LEU A 246 14.24 10.67 13.54
CA LEU A 246 13.88 11.64 12.49
C LEU A 246 14.20 13.06 12.96
N PRO A 247 15.44 13.55 12.81
CA PRO A 247 15.89 14.82 13.40
C PRO A 247 15.12 16.05 12.87
N HIS A 248 14.60 15.98 11.64
CA HIS A 248 13.79 17.04 11.05
C HIS A 248 12.44 17.23 11.74
N LEU A 249 11.98 16.30 12.58
CA LEU A 249 10.75 16.48 13.38
C LEU A 249 10.96 17.37 14.61
N GLY A 250 12.20 17.78 14.89
CA GLY A 250 12.52 18.70 15.99
C GLY A 250 12.00 20.13 15.81
N ASP A 251 11.49 20.49 14.63
CA ASP A 251 10.81 21.76 14.38
C ASP A 251 9.36 21.81 14.88
N GLU A 252 8.85 20.67 15.39
CA GLU A 252 7.49 20.48 15.90
C GLU A 252 6.36 20.68 14.88
N GLU A 253 6.65 20.96 13.60
CA GLU A 253 5.61 21.25 12.59
C GLU A 253 4.68 20.04 12.38
N TYR A 254 5.26 18.84 12.26
CA TYR A 254 4.49 17.59 12.18
C TYR A 254 3.58 17.40 13.41
N THR A 255 4.12 17.63 14.61
CA THR A 255 3.39 17.47 15.88
C THR A 255 2.22 18.45 15.95
N MET A 256 2.45 19.70 15.58
CA MET A 256 1.43 20.75 15.57
C MET A 256 0.31 20.45 14.57
N VAL A 257 0.65 20.08 13.33
CA VAL A 257 -0.35 19.70 12.31
C VAL A 257 -1.17 18.49 12.78
N ARG A 258 -0.51 17.46 13.34
CA ARG A 258 -1.18 16.25 13.83
C ARG A 258 -2.14 16.55 14.99
N GLN A 259 -1.74 17.38 15.95
CA GLN A 259 -2.58 17.76 17.09
C GLN A 259 -3.75 18.66 16.68
N ALA A 260 -3.50 19.60 15.75
CA ALA A 260 -4.50 20.54 15.25
C ALA A 260 -5.44 19.95 14.18
N LYS A 261 -5.18 18.72 13.69
CA LYS A 261 -5.91 18.09 12.57
C LYS A 261 -7.42 18.32 12.59
N ARG A 262 -8.10 18.00 13.70
CA ARG A 262 -9.56 18.17 13.81
C ARG A 262 -10.02 19.61 13.61
N GLN A 263 -9.27 20.57 14.14
CA GLN A 263 -9.57 21.99 14.00
C GLN A 263 -9.26 22.48 12.58
N LEU A 264 -8.13 22.05 11.99
CA LEU A 264 -7.75 22.36 10.61
C LEU A 264 -8.81 21.89 9.62
N VAL A 265 -9.26 20.63 9.74
CA VAL A 265 -10.32 20.06 8.87
C VAL A 265 -11.62 20.83 9.00
N LYS A 266 -12.04 21.13 10.24
CA LYS A 266 -13.28 21.88 10.50
C LYS A 266 -13.24 23.27 9.88
N GLN A 267 -12.14 24.00 10.05
CA GLN A 267 -12.00 25.35 9.52
C GLN A 267 -11.88 25.35 7.99
N ALA A 268 -11.09 24.44 7.42
CA ALA A 268 -10.96 24.29 5.98
C ALA A 268 -12.31 23.94 5.33
N LEU A 269 -13.13 23.09 5.96
CA LEU A 269 -14.47 22.80 5.45
C LEU A 269 -15.36 24.05 5.43
N ALA A 270 -15.30 24.88 6.48
CA ALA A 270 -16.07 26.14 6.53
C ALA A 270 -15.63 27.11 5.41
N ASP A 271 -14.32 27.26 5.22
CA ASP A 271 -13.75 28.17 4.22
C ASP A 271 -14.05 27.69 2.79
N VAL A 272 -14.03 26.37 2.54
CA VAL A 272 -14.44 25.77 1.26
C VAL A 272 -15.94 26.01 1.00
N GLN A 273 -16.80 25.84 2.01
CA GLN A 273 -18.24 26.11 1.88
C GLN A 273 -18.54 27.58 1.58
N GLU A 274 -17.74 28.51 2.11
CA GLU A 274 -17.85 29.93 1.81
C GLU A 274 -17.36 30.26 0.39
N SER A 275 -16.24 29.65 -0.01
CA SER A 275 -15.54 29.94 -1.27
C SER A 275 -16.10 29.20 -2.49
N PHE A 276 -16.88 28.13 -2.29
CA PHE A 276 -17.44 27.28 -3.35
C PHE A 276 -18.97 27.26 -3.31
N PRO A 277 -19.66 28.20 -3.98
CA PRO A 277 -21.11 28.39 -3.89
C PRO A 277 -21.95 27.15 -4.21
N GLU A 278 -21.45 26.24 -5.05
CA GLU A 278 -22.10 24.99 -5.43
C GLU A 278 -22.32 24.06 -4.23
N MET A 279 -21.49 24.15 -3.18
CA MET A 279 -21.66 23.37 -1.95
C MET A 279 -22.93 23.74 -1.16
N ARG A 280 -23.55 24.90 -1.43
CA ARG A 280 -24.82 25.28 -0.78
C ARG A 280 -25.96 24.29 -1.05
N TRP A 281 -25.83 23.51 -2.13
CA TRP A 281 -26.81 22.51 -2.55
C TRP A 281 -26.42 21.08 -2.13
N TYR A 282 -25.30 20.91 -1.43
CA TYR A 282 -24.83 19.59 -1.01
C TYR A 282 -25.74 19.03 0.07
N ASN A 283 -26.07 17.75 -0.05
CA ASN A 283 -26.72 17.02 1.02
C ASN A 283 -25.71 16.67 2.13
N ARG A 284 -26.21 16.10 3.24
CA ARG A 284 -25.37 15.71 4.38
C ARG A 284 -24.24 14.75 3.98
N TYR A 285 -24.54 13.76 3.15
CA TYR A 285 -23.56 12.77 2.71
C TYR A 285 -22.42 13.41 1.90
N GLN A 286 -22.73 14.33 0.98
CA GLN A 286 -21.73 15.06 0.19
C GLN A 286 -20.84 15.96 1.08
N ASN A 287 -21.42 16.60 2.10
CA ASN A 287 -20.65 17.37 3.07
C ASN A 287 -19.73 16.48 3.92
N GLU A 288 -20.20 15.31 4.36
CA GLU A 288 -19.39 14.33 5.08
C GLU A 288 -18.23 13.80 4.23
N ARG A 289 -18.47 13.53 2.93
CA ARG A 289 -17.41 13.16 1.96
C ARG A 289 -16.39 14.28 1.76
N THR A 290 -16.84 15.53 1.64
CA THR A 290 -15.91 16.68 1.51
C THR A 290 -15.04 16.83 2.76
N ALA A 291 -15.63 16.64 3.95
CA ALA A 291 -14.87 16.68 5.20
C ALA A 291 -13.82 15.55 5.26
N GLU A 292 -14.15 14.36 4.76
CA GLU A 292 -13.26 13.21 4.64
C GLU A 292 -12.11 13.49 3.64
N ASP A 293 -12.39 14.13 2.51
CA ASP A 293 -11.35 14.53 1.55
C ASP A 293 -10.37 15.54 2.18
N ILE A 294 -10.88 16.53 2.92
CA ILE A 294 -10.05 17.50 3.66
C ILE A 294 -9.25 16.79 4.76
N ASP A 295 -9.84 15.81 5.44
CA ASP A 295 -9.13 14.98 6.42
C ASP A 295 -7.94 14.24 5.79
N HIS A 296 -8.13 13.68 4.59
CA HIS A 296 -7.05 13.08 3.82
C HIS A 296 -5.96 14.11 3.47
N ILE A 297 -6.33 15.31 3.00
CA ILE A 297 -5.37 16.39 2.71
C ILE A 297 -4.50 16.70 3.93
N VAL A 298 -5.10 16.94 5.10
CA VAL A 298 -4.35 17.24 6.32
C VAL A 298 -3.48 16.06 6.76
N THR A 299 -3.96 14.83 6.57
CA THR A 299 -3.22 13.61 6.92
C THR A 299 -2.01 13.38 6.02
N TYR A 300 -2.15 13.60 4.71
CA TYR A 300 -1.05 13.52 3.76
C TYR A 300 -0.04 14.65 3.97
N LEU A 301 -0.48 15.86 4.33
CA LEU A 301 0.42 16.95 4.73
C LEU A 301 1.27 16.56 5.95
N ALA A 302 0.63 16.04 7.01
CA ALA A 302 1.34 15.53 8.18
C ALA A 302 2.32 14.41 7.81
N THR A 303 1.92 13.50 6.92
CA THR A 303 2.78 12.40 6.46
C THR A 303 3.99 12.92 5.68
N ALA A 304 3.81 13.91 4.80
CA ALA A 304 4.89 14.54 4.06
C ALA A 304 5.90 15.23 4.99
N LEU A 305 5.44 15.88 6.06
CA LEU A 305 6.31 16.42 7.11
C LEU A 305 7.06 15.30 7.84
N TYR A 306 6.35 14.20 8.15
CA TYR A 306 6.89 13.04 8.85
C TYR A 306 8.09 12.43 8.13
N VAL A 307 8.01 12.27 6.81
CA VAL A 307 9.09 11.70 5.98
C VAL A 307 9.94 12.73 5.24
N ASP A 308 9.76 14.02 5.56
CA ASP A 308 10.44 15.17 4.94
C ASP A 308 10.42 15.15 3.40
N CYS A 309 9.21 15.05 2.83
CA CYS A 309 9.06 14.87 1.39
C CYS A 309 7.83 15.62 0.84
N ALA A 310 8.03 16.86 0.38
CA ALA A 310 6.99 17.66 -0.28
C ALA A 310 6.38 16.96 -1.52
N ASP A 311 7.22 16.26 -2.28
CA ASP A 311 6.84 15.47 -3.45
C ASP A 311 5.81 14.36 -3.13
N LEU A 312 5.78 13.82 -1.90
CA LEU A 312 4.72 12.90 -1.46
C LEU A 312 3.35 13.59 -1.49
N PHE A 313 3.26 14.78 -0.90
CA PHE A 313 2.01 15.54 -0.83
C PHE A 313 1.56 16.02 -2.22
N ALA A 314 2.51 16.50 -3.03
CA ALA A 314 2.25 16.90 -4.41
C ALA A 314 1.67 15.77 -5.26
N ARG A 315 2.24 14.56 -5.19
CA ARG A 315 1.70 13.38 -5.89
C ARG A 315 0.30 13.00 -5.41
N PHE A 316 0.05 13.07 -4.10
CA PHE A 316 -1.29 12.82 -3.56
C PHE A 316 -2.33 13.81 -4.10
N LEU A 317 -2.00 15.11 -4.19
CA LEU A 317 -2.91 16.09 -4.75
C LEU A 317 -3.13 15.90 -6.25
N ALA A 318 -2.09 15.59 -7.02
CA ALA A 318 -2.23 15.26 -8.44
C ALA A 318 -3.14 14.05 -8.65
N TRP A 319 -2.93 12.98 -7.88
CA TRP A 319 -3.79 11.80 -7.91
C TRP A 319 -5.23 12.13 -7.50
N SER A 320 -5.42 12.91 -6.43
CA SER A 320 -6.76 13.36 -6.00
C SER A 320 -7.45 14.19 -7.09
N ALA A 321 -6.72 15.05 -7.79
CA ALA A 321 -7.23 15.82 -8.92
C ALA A 321 -7.68 14.91 -10.07
N ASP A 322 -6.91 13.87 -10.42
CA ASP A 322 -7.29 12.89 -11.44
C ASP A 322 -8.55 12.12 -11.05
N ILE A 323 -8.64 11.67 -9.79
CA ILE A 323 -9.81 10.99 -9.22
C ILE A 323 -11.07 11.86 -9.31
N LEU A 324 -10.95 13.15 -8.96
CA LEU A 324 -12.05 14.11 -9.01
C LEU A 324 -12.47 14.39 -10.45
N ASN A 325 -11.51 14.63 -11.35
CA ASN A 325 -11.79 14.89 -12.77
C ASN A 325 -12.51 13.70 -13.43
N ALA A 326 -12.09 12.46 -13.15
CA ALA A 326 -12.76 11.24 -13.63
C ALA A 326 -14.21 11.12 -13.13
N ARG A 327 -14.53 11.77 -12.01
CA ARG A 327 -15.87 11.83 -11.40
C ARG A 327 -16.64 13.12 -11.77
N GLY A 328 -16.11 13.92 -12.69
CA GLY A 328 -16.74 15.17 -13.14
C GLY A 328 -16.64 16.33 -12.15
N VAL A 329 -15.78 16.22 -11.13
CA VAL A 329 -15.51 17.28 -10.16
C VAL A 329 -14.23 18.00 -10.56
N PRO A 330 -14.26 19.33 -10.81
CA PRO A 330 -13.07 20.06 -11.22
C PRO A 330 -11.98 20.09 -10.14
N ALA A 331 -10.74 19.75 -10.48
CA ALA A 331 -9.59 19.75 -9.55
C ALA A 331 -9.39 21.07 -8.76
N ARG A 332 -9.81 22.21 -9.32
CA ARG A 332 -9.78 23.52 -8.63
C ARG A 332 -10.57 23.55 -7.32
N CYS A 333 -11.47 22.59 -7.06
CA CYS A 333 -12.18 22.50 -5.78
C CYS A 333 -11.26 22.19 -4.59
N LEU A 334 -10.03 21.72 -4.84
CA LEU A 334 -9.01 21.50 -3.81
C LEU A 334 -8.37 22.81 -3.34
N LEU A 335 -8.33 23.85 -4.18
CA LEU A 335 -7.61 25.11 -3.90
C LEU A 335 -8.11 25.83 -2.63
N PRO A 336 -9.43 25.98 -2.38
CA PRO A 336 -9.89 26.67 -1.16
C PRO A 336 -9.46 25.97 0.13
N ALA A 337 -9.37 24.63 0.13
CA ALA A 337 -8.87 23.88 1.28
C ALA A 337 -7.37 24.17 1.51
N LEU A 338 -6.56 24.19 0.44
CA LEU A 338 -5.13 24.51 0.53
C LEU A 338 -4.89 25.95 1.00
N ASP A 339 -5.73 26.89 0.56
CA ASP A 339 -5.63 28.30 0.92
C ASP A 339 -5.99 28.53 2.39
N SER A 340 -7.04 27.83 2.86
CA SER A 340 -7.39 27.79 4.28
C SER A 340 -6.23 27.25 5.13
N LEU A 341 -5.65 26.10 4.73
CA LEU A 341 -4.53 25.50 5.46
C LEU A 341 -3.30 26.41 5.46
N SER A 342 -3.00 27.06 4.33
CA SER A 342 -1.88 28.00 4.21
C SER A 342 -2.05 29.21 5.12
N GLY A 343 -3.27 29.74 5.23
CA GLY A 343 -3.57 30.84 6.15
C GLY A 343 -3.47 30.45 7.62
N GLN A 344 -3.96 29.25 7.97
CA GLN A 344 -3.94 28.72 9.33
C GLN A 344 -2.53 28.31 9.80
N LEU A 345 -1.66 27.90 8.88
CA LEU A 345 -0.33 27.34 9.17
C LEU A 345 0.82 28.24 8.66
N LYS A 346 0.55 29.53 8.42
CA LYS A 346 1.51 30.49 7.84
C LYS A 346 2.83 30.66 8.61
N ASP A 347 2.82 30.38 9.92
CA ASP A 347 3.99 30.54 10.79
C ASP A 347 4.90 29.30 10.78
N PHE A 348 4.55 28.26 10.00
CA PHE A 348 5.28 27.00 9.87
C PHE A 348 5.95 26.92 8.47
N PRO A 349 7.25 27.23 8.35
CA PRO A 349 7.91 27.39 7.06
C PRO A 349 7.93 26.12 6.18
N ARG A 350 8.09 24.91 6.74
CA ARG A 350 8.09 23.69 5.91
C ARG A 350 6.68 23.37 5.44
N VAL A 351 5.67 23.49 6.30
CA VAL A 351 4.25 23.38 5.93
C VAL A 351 3.93 24.34 4.79
N PHE A 352 4.31 25.61 4.94
CA PHE A 352 4.07 26.62 3.93
C PHE A 352 4.74 26.26 2.60
N GLY A 353 6.00 25.81 2.63
CA GLY A 353 6.71 25.34 1.44
C GLY A 353 6.00 24.18 0.75
N ILE A 354 5.59 23.15 1.52
CA ILE A 354 4.86 22.00 0.99
C ILE A 354 3.53 22.42 0.35
N LEU A 355 2.74 23.25 1.01
CA LEU A 355 1.46 23.73 0.49
C LEU A 355 1.64 24.59 -0.76
N HIS A 356 2.68 25.44 -0.80
CA HIS A 356 3.01 26.26 -1.95
C HIS A 356 3.38 25.42 -3.17
N ASP A 357 4.31 24.47 -3.02
CA ASP A 357 4.73 23.58 -4.10
C ASP A 357 3.56 22.75 -4.65
N ALA A 358 2.69 22.28 -3.75
CA ALA A 358 1.53 21.47 -4.13
C ALA A 358 0.46 22.29 -4.87
N ARG A 359 0.31 23.59 -4.55
CA ARG A 359 -0.58 24.50 -5.27
C ARG A 359 -0.16 24.65 -6.74
N LEU A 360 1.15 24.75 -7.02
CA LEU A 360 1.68 24.85 -8.37
C LEU A 360 1.40 23.60 -9.23
N VAL A 361 1.13 22.46 -8.61
CA VAL A 361 0.75 21.23 -9.34
C VAL A 361 -0.71 21.26 -9.82
N LEU A 362 -1.59 21.95 -9.10
CA LEU A 362 -3.02 22.04 -9.41
C LEU A 362 -3.37 23.21 -10.34
N ASP A 363 -2.52 24.25 -10.36
CA ASP A 363 -2.66 25.45 -11.18
C ASP A 363 -1.28 25.84 -11.74
N PRO A 364 -0.79 25.12 -12.77
CA PRO A 364 0.60 25.21 -13.26
C PRO A 364 0.94 26.48 -14.07
#